data_AF-A0A4Q3RIZ8-F1
#
_entry.id   AF-A0A4Q3RIZ8-F1
#
_cell.length_a   1.000
_cell.length_b   1.000
_cell.length_c   1.000
_cell.angle_alpha   90.00
_cell.angle_beta   90.00
_cell.angle_gamma   90.00
#
_symmetry.space_group_name_H-M   'P 1'
#
loop_
_entity.id
_entity.type
_entity.pdbx_description
1 polymer ?
#
loop_
_entity_poly.entity_id
_entity_poly.type
_entity_poly.pdbx_seq_one_letter_code
_entity_poly.pdbx_strand_id
1 'polypeptide(L)' 'VLAYLREKSGRKAVVIFNFSNRVQDFKVNDIELRGKPLNVFRGEEEKISDDFNFSLEPWGYIVYDYK' A
#
# COMPACT_ATOMS: atom_id res chain seq x y z
N VAL A 1 8.32 -6.17 6.35
CA VAL A 1 7.04 -5.65 5.81
C VAL A 1 6.17 -6.82 5.42
N LEU A 2 4.88 -6.79 5.77
CA LEU A 2 3.88 -7.76 5.31
C LEU A 2 2.88 -7.01 4.44
N ALA A 3 2.68 -7.45 3.21
CA ALA A 3 1.68 -6.89 2.30
C ALA A 3 0.76 -8.01 1.81
N TYR A 4 -0.53 -7.72 1.67
CA TYR A 4 -1.46 -8.62 1.01
C TYR A 4 -2.53 -7.85 0.23
N LEU A 5 -2.99 -8.47 -0.86
CA LEU A 5 -4.08 -8.02 -1.70
C LEU A 5 -5.34 -8.83 -1.38
N ARG A 6 -6.48 -8.16 -1.26
CA ARG A 6 -7.81 -8.76 -1.14
C ARG A 6 -8.63 -8.34 -2.34
N GLU A 7 -9.27 -9.29 -2.99
CA GLU A 7 -10.18 -9.01 -4.11
C GLU A 7 -11.56 -9.64 -3.86
N LYS A 8 -12.62 -8.88 -4.14
CA LYS A 8 -14.00 -9.38 -4.14
C LYS A 8 -14.85 -8.58 -5.13
N SER A 9 -15.54 -9.28 -6.03
CA SER A 9 -16.46 -8.66 -7.00
C SER A 9 -15.80 -7.53 -7.82
N GLY A 10 -14.56 -7.74 -8.25
CA GLY A 10 -13.77 -6.78 -9.04
C GLY A 10 -13.20 -5.60 -8.25
N ARG A 11 -13.47 -5.49 -6.94
CA ARG A 11 -12.85 -4.48 -6.07
C ARG A 11 -11.62 -5.03 -5.38
N LYS A 12 -10.56 -4.24 -5.35
CA LYS A 12 -9.27 -4.61 -4.79
C LYS A 12 -8.93 -3.70 -3.61
N ALA A 13 -8.45 -4.31 -2.52
CA ALA A 13 -7.94 -3.60 -1.36
C ALA A 13 -6.58 -4.16 -0.98
N VAL A 14 -5.64 -3.27 -0.72
CA VAL A 14 -4.27 -3.62 -0.36
C VAL A 14 -4.01 -3.15 1.04
N VAL A 15 -3.38 -4.01 1.82
CA VAL A 15 -2.96 -3.68 3.18
C VAL A 15 -1.48 -3.96 3.31
N ILE A 16 -0.73 -2.98 3.81
CA ILE A 16 0.71 -3.07 4.00
C ILE A 16 1.03 -2.71 5.45
N PHE A 17 1.72 -3.62 6.15
CA PHE A 17 2.11 -3.48 7.54
C PHE A 17 3.63 -3.45 7.71
N ASN A 18 4.09 -2.58 8.60
CA ASN A 18 5.41 -2.65 9.19
C ASN A 18 5.34 -3.32 10.58
N PHE A 19 5.55 -4.64 10.66
CA PHE A 19 5.69 -5.33 11.95
C PHE A 19 7.12 -5.27 12.49
N SER A 20 7.68 -4.08 12.57
CA SER A 20 8.98 -3.85 13.21
C SER A 20 8.97 -2.56 14.02
N ASN A 21 9.88 -2.46 14.98
CA ASN A 21 10.09 -1.25 15.78
C ASN A 21 11.02 -0.22 15.10
N ARG A 22 11.21 -0.33 13.78
CA ARG A 22 12.06 0.55 12.97
C ARG A 22 11.29 1.04 11.77
N VAL A 23 11.68 2.19 11.22
CA VAL A 23 11.20 2.65 9.92
C VAL A 23 11.55 1.60 8.86
N GLN A 24 10.62 1.36 7.93
CA GLN A 24 10.84 0.47 6.79
C GLN A 24 10.63 1.23 5.49
N ASP A 25 11.72 1.36 4.74
CA ASP A 25 11.71 1.86 3.37
C ASP A 25 11.74 0.67 2.41
N PHE A 26 10.79 0.62 1.47
CA PHE A 26 10.68 -0.51 0.55
C PHE A 26 9.96 -0.12 -0.75
N LYS A 27 10.20 -0.92 -1.79
CA LYS A 27 9.43 -0.90 -3.03
C LYS A 27 8.56 -2.15 -3.10
N VAL A 28 7.41 -2.04 -3.76
CA VAL A 28 6.61 -3.21 -4.10
C VAL A 28 6.63 -3.41 -5.61
N ASN A 29 7.17 -4.55 -6.04
CA ASN A 29 7.35 -4.90 -7.44
C ASN A 29 6.17 -5.77 -7.92
N ASP A 30 4.94 -5.31 -7.69
CA ASP A 30 3.72 -5.98 -8.16
C ASP A 30 2.95 -5.04 -9.09
N ILE A 31 2.70 -5.49 -10.33
CA ILE A 31 2.00 -4.70 -11.34
C ILE A 31 0.57 -4.37 -10.95
N GLU A 32 -0.07 -5.23 -10.14
CA GLU A 32 -1.45 -5.07 -9.66
C GLU A 32 -1.60 -3.88 -8.71
N LEU A 33 -0.50 -3.37 -8.13
CA LEU A 33 -0.49 -2.23 -7.22
C LEU A 33 -0.34 -0.87 -7.91
N ARG A 34 0.04 -0.86 -9.19
CA ARG A 34 0.25 0.39 -9.92
C ARG A 34 -1.08 1.11 -10.15
N GLY A 35 -1.04 2.44 -10.22
CA GLY A 35 -2.21 3.26 -10.50
C GLY A 35 -2.34 4.45 -9.56
N LYS A 36 -3.59 4.84 -9.28
CA LYS A 36 -3.93 5.94 -8.36
C LYS A 36 -5.00 5.48 -7.34
N PRO A 37 -4.70 4.50 -6.49
CA PRO A 37 -5.65 4.09 -5.46
C PRO A 37 -5.88 5.19 -4.44
N LEU A 38 -7.03 5.09 -3.75
CA LEU A 38 -7.37 5.92 -2.61
C LEU A 38 -6.66 5.40 -1.35
N ASN A 39 -5.84 6.23 -0.70
CA ASN A 39 -5.39 5.95 0.66
C ASN A 39 -6.58 6.14 1.61
N VAL A 40 -7.06 5.05 2.22
CA VAL A 40 -8.31 5.04 2.99
C VAL A 40 -8.24 5.95 4.23
N PHE A 41 -7.05 6.12 4.83
CA PHE A 41 -6.89 6.93 6.04
C PHE A 41 -6.59 8.39 5.76
N ARG A 42 -5.93 8.69 4.62
CA ARG A 42 -5.64 10.06 4.21
C ARG A 42 -6.76 10.68 3.39
N GLY A 43 -7.62 9.86 2.79
CA GLY A 43 -8.74 10.32 1.97
C GLY A 43 -8.32 10.91 0.62
N GLU A 44 -7.10 10.62 0.16
CA GLU A 44 -6.53 11.14 -1.09
C GLU A 44 -5.98 10.03 -1.97
N GLU A 45 -5.99 10.26 -3.29
CA GLU A 45 -5.39 9.34 -4.25
C GLU A 45 -3.86 9.48 -4.25
N GLU A 46 -3.15 8.36 -4.24
CA GLU A 46 -1.69 8.33 -4.30
C GLU A 46 -1.24 7.61 -5.58
N LYS A 47 -0.35 8.25 -6.35
CA LYS A 47 0.19 7.65 -7.57
C LYS A 47 1.25 6.59 -7.20
N ILE A 48 0.95 5.33 -7.45
CA ILE A 48 1.87 4.21 -7.26
C ILE A 48 2.43 3.76 -8.62
N SER A 49 3.74 3.72 -8.73
CA SER A 49 4.52 3.29 -9.91
C SER A 49 5.77 2.52 -9.48
N ASP A 50 6.53 1.99 -10.44
CA ASP A 50 7.75 1.21 -10.15
C ASP A 50 8.82 1.99 -9.37
N ASP A 51 8.84 3.30 -9.52
CA ASP A 51 9.74 4.18 -8.80
C ASP A 51 9.21 4.64 -7.44
N PHE A 52 7.97 4.26 -7.08
CA PHE A 52 7.38 4.65 -5.81
C PHE A 52 8.05 3.91 -4.66
N ASN A 53 8.63 4.67 -3.74
CA ASN A 53 9.21 4.15 -2.52
C ASN A 53 8.26 4.39 -1.35
N PHE A 54 7.84 3.33 -0.69
CA PHE A 54 7.07 3.41 0.53
C PHE A 54 8.02 3.66 1.71
N SER A 55 7.56 4.46 2.67
CA SER A 55 8.19 4.59 3.98
C SER A 55 7.11 4.41 5.04
N LEU A 56 7.30 3.42 5.92
CA LEU A 56 6.40 3.14 7.03
C LEU A 56 7.12 3.33 8.35
N GLU A 57 6.55 4.17 9.20
CA GLU A 57 6.93 4.30 10.61
C GLU A 57 6.83 2.96 11.35
N PRO A 58 7.54 2.79 12.50
CA PRO A 58 7.40 1.61 13.35
C PRO A 58 5.94 1.26 13.63
N TRP A 59 5.56 0.00 13.42
CA TRP A 59 4.17 -0.48 13.59
C TRP A 59 3.12 0.20 12.69
N GLY A 60 3.57 1.02 11.74
CA GLY A 60 2.71 1.73 10.79
C GLY A 60 2.09 0.78 9.76
N TYR A 61 0.98 1.23 9.18
CA TYR A 61 0.29 0.52 8.13
C TYR A 61 -0.40 1.48 7.16
N ILE A 62 -0.56 1.03 5.92
CA ILE A 62 -1.27 1.74 4.86
C ILE A 62 -2.34 0.81 4.30
N VAL A 63 -3.51 1.37 4.00
CA VAL A 63 -4.59 0.69 3.31
C VAL A 63 -4.98 1.49 2.07
N TYR A 64 -4.98 0.81 0.93
CA TYR A 64 -5.41 1.36 -0.35
C TYR A 64 -6.67 0.68 -0.85
N ASP A 65 -7.60 1.47 -1.38
CA ASP A 65 -8.79 1.04 -2.12
C ASP A 65 -8.58 1.30 -3.61
N TYR A 66 -8.64 0.25 -4.42
CA TYR A 66 -8.55 0.27 -5.87
C TYR A 66 -9.97 0.06 -6.41
N LYS A 67 -10.61 1.16 -6.78
CA LYS A 67 -11.95 1.20 -7.38
C LYS A 67 -11.93 0.87 -8.86
#